data_AF-A0A6J1BBF0-F1
#
_entry.id   AF-A0A6J1BBF0-F1
#
_cell.length_a   1.000
_cell.length_b   1.000
_cell.length_c   1.000
_cell.angle_alpha   90.00
_cell.angle_beta   90.00
_cell.angle_gamma   90.00
#
_symmetry.space_group_name_H-M   'P 1'
#
loop_
_entity.id
_entity.type
_entity.pdbx_description
1 polymer ?
#
loop_
_entity_poly.entity_id
_entity_poly.type
_entity_poly.pdbx_seq_one_letter_code
_entity_poly.pdbx_strand_id
1 'polypeptide(L)'
;MGSPQVRKYAWRIENFSCIKCKKLYSDVFHVGGNKWRLLFFPKGNTQRNQVDHISIYVDVADAATLPYGWSRYAQLRLTVEEALLK
;
A
#
# COMPACT_ATOMS: atom_id res chain seq x y z
N MET A 1 -7.47 25.39 -13.59
CA MET A 1 -8.40 24.86 -12.57
C MET A 1 -8.05 23.40 -12.36
N GLY A 2 -7.56 23.01 -11.17
CA GLY A 2 -7.12 21.64 -10.91
C GLY A 2 -8.29 20.76 -10.50
N SER A 3 -8.51 19.65 -11.18
CA SER A 3 -9.45 18.60 -10.76
C SER A 3 -9.14 18.16 -9.33
N PRO A 4 -10.14 17.72 -8.53
CA PRO A 4 -9.89 17.19 -7.19
C PRO A 4 -8.92 16.02 -7.30
N GLN A 5 -7.69 16.20 -6.82
CA GLN A 5 -6.79 15.05 -6.71
C GLN A 5 -7.37 14.14 -5.64
N VAL A 6 -7.64 12.89 -6.01
CA VAL A 6 -8.07 11.86 -5.06
C VAL A 6 -6.96 11.69 -4.03
N ARG A 7 -7.16 12.23 -2.82
CA ARG A 7 -6.19 12.15 -1.70
C ARG A 7 -6.35 10.88 -0.86
N LYS A 8 -7.39 10.09 -1.13
CA LYS A 8 -7.70 8.84 -0.41
C LYS A 8 -7.80 7.70 -1.40
N TYR A 9 -6.90 6.73 -1.25
CA TYR A 9 -6.99 5.44 -1.92
C TYR A 9 -7.39 4.39 -0.88
N ALA A 10 -8.31 3.50 -1.24
CA ALA A 10 -8.76 2.41 -0.40
C ALA A 10 -8.61 1.09 -1.15
N TRP A 11 -8.04 0.10 -0.49
CA TRP A 11 -7.86 -1.24 -1.03
C TRP A 11 -8.56 -2.23 -0.10
N ARG A 12 -9.60 -2.90 -0.62
CA ARG A 12 -10.30 -3.94 0.10
C ARG A 12 -9.53 -5.25 -0.04
N ILE A 13 -9.26 -5.90 1.09
CA ILE A 13 -8.69 -7.24 1.12
C ILE A 13 -9.79 -8.22 1.50
N GLU A 14 -10.13 -9.11 0.57
CA GLU A 14 -11.12 -10.15 0.80
C GLU A 14 -10.45 -11.42 1.33
N ASN A 15 -11.23 -12.22 2.08
CA ASN A 15 -10.80 -13.51 2.62
C ASN A 15 -9.46 -13.42 3.36
N PHE A 16 -9.29 -12.38 4.19
CA PHE A 16 -8.03 -12.06 4.89
C PHE A 16 -7.38 -13.29 5.55
N SER A 17 -8.19 -14.07 6.29
CA SER A 17 -7.73 -15.27 7.02
C SER A 17 -7.22 -16.40 6.11
N CYS A 18 -7.59 -16.39 4.82
CA CYS A 18 -7.20 -17.41 3.85
C CYS A 18 -5.93 -17.02 3.06
N ILE A 19 -5.36 -15.84 3.28
CA ILE A 19 -4.19 -15.38 2.52
C ILE A 19 -2.95 -16.17 2.94
N LYS A 20 -2.40 -16.95 1.98
CA LYS A 20 -1.16 -17.73 2.16
C LYS A 20 0.08 -17.01 1.61
N CYS A 21 -0.11 -16.00 0.76
CA CYS A 21 0.97 -15.25 0.15
C CYS A 21 1.74 -14.44 1.21
N LYS A 22 3.07 -14.38 1.08
CA LYS A 22 3.93 -13.58 1.98
C LYS A 22 3.60 -12.08 1.88
N LYS A 23 3.31 -11.61 0.68
CA LYS A 23 2.99 -10.21 0.41
C LYS A 23 1.97 -10.08 -0.72
N LEU A 24 1.25 -8.97 -0.72
CA LEU A 24 0.28 -8.57 -1.73
C LEU A 24 0.54 -7.12 -2.14
N TYR A 25 0.17 -6.79 -3.37
CA TYR A 25 0.20 -5.42 -3.89
C TYR A 25 -1.21 -4.98 -4.25
N SER A 26 -1.54 -3.72 -3.96
CA SER A 26 -2.72 -3.09 -4.51
C SER A 26 -2.55 -2.77 -5.99
N ASP A 27 -3.62 -2.30 -6.63
CA ASP A 27 -3.50 -1.58 -7.90
C ASP A 27 -2.66 -0.31 -7.75
N VAL A 28 -2.13 0.15 -8.88
CA VAL A 28 -1.38 1.41 -8.96
C VAL A 28 -2.34 2.59 -8.95
N PHE A 29 -2.08 3.56 -8.08
CA PHE A 29 -2.84 4.80 -7.99
C PHE A 29 -1.95 6.03 -8.15
N HIS A 30 -2.53 7.13 -8.62
CA HIS A 30 -1.80 8.34 -9.00
C HIS A 30 -2.11 9.51 -8.05
N VAL A 31 -1.10 10.03 -7.36
CA VAL A 31 -1.24 11.19 -6.46
C VAL A 31 -0.05 12.13 -6.60
N GLY A 32 -0.33 13.40 -6.89
CA GLY A 32 0.68 14.41 -7.14
C GLY A 32 1.62 14.04 -8.29
N GLY A 33 1.10 13.44 -9.38
CA GLY A 33 1.89 13.07 -10.55
C GLY A 33 2.85 11.88 -10.36
N ASN A 34 2.64 11.07 -9.32
CA ASN A 34 3.49 9.91 -9.01
C ASN A 34 2.64 8.64 -8.92
N LYS A 35 3.22 7.52 -9.34
CA LYS A 35 2.59 6.20 -9.27
C LYS A 35 2.93 5.53 -7.95
N TRP A 36 1.90 5.31 -7.15
CA TRP A 36 1.99 4.68 -5.84
C TRP A 36 1.28 3.33 -5.85
N ARG A 37 1.65 2.47 -4.92
CA ARG A 37 0.92 1.24 -4.58
C ARG A 37 1.04 0.95 -3.10
N LEU A 38 0.08 0.23 -2.54
CA LEU A 38 0.19 -0.34 -1.21
C LEU A 38 0.87 -1.72 -1.32
N LEU A 39 1.79 -1.98 -0.39
CA LEU A 39 2.43 -3.26 -0.19
C LEU A 39 2.04 -3.79 1.18
N PHE A 40 1.41 -4.95 1.21
CA PHE A 40 0.85 -5.55 2.42
C PHE A 40 1.48 -6.90 2.71
N PHE A 41 1.87 -7.11 3.97
CA PHE A 41 2.36 -8.36 4.52
C PHE A 41 1.37 -8.86 5.60
N PRO A 42 0.56 -9.90 5.30
CA PRO A 42 -0.45 -10.41 6.22
C PRO A 42 0.10 -10.97 7.53
N LYS A 43 1.38 -11.38 7.55
CA LYS A 43 2.05 -11.98 8.72
C LYS A 43 3.30 -11.19 9.15
N GLY A 44 3.30 -9.89 8.84
CA GLY A 44 4.44 -9.02 9.07
C GLY A 44 5.59 -9.23 8.08
N ASN A 45 6.55 -8.29 8.09
CA ASN A 45 7.72 -8.30 7.19
C ASN A 45 9.04 -8.54 7.95
N THR A 46 9.07 -9.54 8.84
CA THR A 46 10.30 -9.90 9.57
C THR A 46 10.74 -11.33 9.27
N GLN A 47 12.02 -11.64 9.50
CA GLN A 47 12.60 -12.95 9.19
C GLN A 47 12.11 -14.08 10.12
N ARG A 48 11.57 -13.72 11.29
CA ARG A 48 10.91 -14.67 12.18
C ARG A 48 9.46 -14.75 11.71
N ASN A 49 9.11 -15.80 10.97
CA ASN A 49 7.77 -16.06 10.40
C ASN A 49 6.63 -16.23 11.45
N GLN A 50 6.80 -15.68 12.64
CA GLN A 50 5.84 -15.62 13.74
C GLN A 50 5.82 -14.17 14.24
N VAL A 51 4.88 -13.39 13.72
CA VAL A 51 4.58 -12.08 14.31
C VAL A 51 3.09 -11.86 14.32
N ASP A 52 2.57 -11.44 15.46
CA ASP A 52 1.16 -11.17 15.72
C ASP A 52 0.74 -9.78 15.20
N HIS A 53 1.35 -9.33 14.10
CA HIS A 53 1.06 -8.05 13.48
C HIS A 53 1.05 -8.15 11.96
N ILE A 54 0.36 -7.21 11.34
CA ILE A 54 0.44 -6.94 9.91
C ILE A 54 1.48 -5.85 9.63
N SER A 55 2.01 -5.82 8.40
CA SER A 55 2.81 -4.68 7.93
C SER A 55 2.23 -4.13 6.63
N ILE A 56 2.07 -2.81 6.56
CA ILE A 56 1.57 -2.09 5.38
C ILE A 56 2.56 -0.98 5.05
N TYR A 57 2.93 -0.87 3.77
CA TYR A 57 3.83 0.14 3.25
C TYR A 57 3.21 0.86 2.05
N VAL A 58 3.64 2.08 1.80
CA VAL A 58 3.43 2.78 0.53
C VAL A 58 4.72 2.68 -0.28
N ASP A 59 4.61 2.22 -1.52
CA ASP A 59 5.72 2.00 -2.44
C ASP A 59 5.51 2.80 -3.73
N VAL A 60 6.60 3.17 -4.40
CA VAL A 60 6.56 3.82 -5.72
C VAL A 60 6.53 2.73 -6.77
N ALA A 61 5.41 2.64 -7.49
CA ALA A 61 5.09 1.46 -8.30
C ALA A 61 6.06 1.24 -9.47
N ASP A 62 6.64 2.32 -10.00
CA ASP A 62 7.58 2.32 -11.11
C ASP A 62 9.01 2.73 -10.70
N ALA A 63 9.37 2.52 -9.43
CA ALA A 63 10.69 2.86 -8.89
C ALA A 63 11.87 2.34 -9.73
N ALA A 64 11.74 1.15 -10.34
CA ALA A 64 12.77 0.56 -11.19
C ALA A 64 13.07 1.37 -12.47
N THR A 65 12.18 2.28 -12.86
CA THR A 65 12.31 3.14 -14.04
C THR A 65 12.79 4.55 -13.71
N LEU A 66 12.87 4.88 -12.41
CA LEU A 66 13.25 6.22 -11.96
C LEU A 66 14.78 6.36 -11.90
N PRO A 67 15.31 7.59 -12.08
CA PRO A 67 16.74 7.84 -11.97
C PRO A 67 17.30 7.47 -10.60
N TYR A 68 18.58 7.12 -10.55
CA TYR A 68 19.30 6.92 -9.30
C TYR A 68 19.22 8.18 -8.41
N GLY A 69 18.98 7.99 -7.11
CA GLY A 69 18.85 9.09 -6.14
C GLY A 69 17.51 9.81 -6.16
N TRP A 70 16.52 9.34 -6.94
CA TRP A 70 15.17 9.89 -6.92
C TRP A 70 14.57 9.82 -5.51
N SER A 71 13.96 10.92 -5.07
CA SER A 71 13.29 11.01 -3.79
C SER A 71 12.08 11.93 -3.88
N ARG A 72 11.12 11.75 -2.95
CA ARG A 72 9.93 12.58 -2.88
C ARG A 72 9.41 12.71 -1.45
N TYR A 73 9.02 13.92 -1.08
CA TYR A 73 8.29 14.16 0.15
C TYR A 73 6.84 13.71 0.02
N ALA A 74 6.39 12.89 0.98
CA ALA A 74 5.00 12.46 1.10
C ALA A 74 4.57 12.55 2.55
N GLN A 75 3.45 13.23 2.81
CA GLN A 75 2.74 13.16 4.08
C GLN A 75 1.53 12.25 3.88
N LEU A 76 1.46 11.18 4.66
CA LEU A 76 0.45 10.15 4.51
C LEU A 76 -0.13 9.74 5.86
N ARG A 77 -1.36 9.23 5.82
CA ARG A 77 -2.02 8.56 6.93
C ARG A 77 -2.47 7.19 6.42
N LEU A 78 -2.05 6.13 7.10
CA LEU A 78 -2.55 4.78 6.87
C LEU A 78 -3.63 4.47 7.91
N THR A 79 -4.70 3.82 7.47
CA THR A 79 -5.81 3.43 8.34
C THR A 79 -6.28 2.05 7.91
N VAL A 80 -6.54 1.19 8.90
CA VAL A 80 -7.14 -0.14 8.71
C VAL A 80 -8.54 -0.04 9.30
N GLU A 81 -9.53 -0.35 8.48
CA GLU A 81 -10.94 -0.28 8.82
C GLU A 81 -11.55 -1.65 8.57
N GLU A 82 -12.40 -2.12 9.48
CA GLU A 82 -13.23 -3.28 9.19
C GLU A 82 -14.25 -2.87 8.11
N ALA A 83 -14.20 -3.54 6.96
CA ALA A 83 -15.17 -3.31 5.92
C ALA A 83 -16.50 -3.96 6.34
N LEU A 84 -17.36 -3.20 7.02
CA LEU A 84 -18.72 -3.62 7.30
C LEU A 84 -19.38 -4.06 5.98
N LEU A 85 -19.94 -5.28 5.98
CA LEU A 85 -20.84 -5.74 4.94
C LEU A 85 -21.96 -4.68 4.83
N LYS A 86 -22.02 -3.96 3.70
CA LYS A 86 -23.24 -3.25 3.32
C LYS A 86 -24.19 -4.22 2.66
#